data_AF-E1R900-F1
#
_entry.id   AF-E1R900-F1
#
_cell.length_a   1.000
_cell.length_b   1.000
_cell.length_c   1.000
_cell.angle_alpha   90.00
_cell.angle_beta   90.00
_cell.angle_gamma   90.00
#
_symmetry.space_group_name_H-M   'P 1'
#
loop_
_entity.id
_entity.type
_entity.pdbx_description
1 polymer ?
#
loop_
_entity_poly.entity_id
_entity_poly.type
_entity_poly.pdbx_seq_one_letter_code
_entity_poly.pdbx_strand_id
1 'polypeptide(L)'
;MRDVFAMWKNTKMVVLVALSAGLYAALLIPFKGFVLIPGITEVRPGSALPVVLGLLFGPAGAWGSAIGNLIGDFFGSLGIGSISGFVGNFMFAYVPYKLWINLGLAPSGEYTPDLKSGRKVVTYVVVAILGAAACALPIAWFLDVLGMVPFAALGSIITLNNSIPSIVLGIPILLILYPRIVKWDLLWTDLMDEEDIPVAGKLSRIGAVIMVISILVGLIGGFLAAFGVGQELLYGGFGAGGDVGSAGVVLIGGIGTAGLIISSFLQNYPKKES
;
A
#
# COMPACT_ATOMS: atom_id res chain seq x y z
N MET A 1 -7.76 -7.78 8.90
CA MET A 1 -8.57 -6.79 9.63
C MET A 1 -8.69 -7.10 11.11
N ARG A 2 -8.83 -8.35 11.61
CA ARG A 2 -8.79 -8.60 13.06
C ARG A 2 -7.53 -7.99 13.70
N ASP A 3 -6.36 -8.30 13.13
CA ASP A 3 -5.06 -7.73 13.47
C ASP A 3 -5.02 -6.19 13.45
N VAL A 4 -5.62 -5.58 12.41
CA VAL A 4 -5.66 -4.13 12.19
C VAL A 4 -6.34 -3.38 13.34
N PHE A 5 -7.34 -4.01 13.98
CA PHE A 5 -8.07 -3.44 15.10
C PHE A 5 -7.54 -3.90 16.45
N ALA A 6 -7.13 -5.16 16.58
CA ALA A 6 -6.64 -5.71 17.82
C ALA A 6 -5.33 -5.04 18.29
N MET A 7 -4.46 -4.62 17.36
CA MET A 7 -3.19 -3.98 17.70
C MET A 7 -3.32 -2.73 18.58
N TRP A 8 -4.47 -2.03 18.56
CA TRP A 8 -4.70 -0.83 19.38
C TRP A 8 -4.77 -1.14 20.88
N LYS A 9 -4.97 -2.40 21.26
CA LYS A 9 -4.90 -2.86 22.65
C LYS A 9 -3.47 -2.97 23.16
N ASN A 10 -2.48 -3.01 22.26
CA ASN A 10 -1.07 -3.18 22.59
C ASN A 10 -0.33 -1.82 22.53
N THR A 11 0.19 -1.36 23.67
CA THR A 11 0.88 -0.06 23.77
C THR A 11 2.10 0.05 22.86
N LYS A 12 2.90 -1.01 22.71
CA LYS A 12 4.07 -0.99 21.82
C LYS A 12 3.65 -0.82 20.36
N MET A 13 2.57 -1.48 19.95
CA MET A 13 2.00 -1.30 18.60
C MET A 13 1.51 0.12 18.36
N VAL A 14 0.84 0.74 19.34
CA VAL A 14 0.41 2.16 19.26
C VAL A 14 1.63 3.09 19.11
N VAL A 15 2.71 2.84 19.85
CA VAL A 15 3.96 3.60 19.68
C VAL A 15 4.55 3.41 18.28
N LEU A 16 4.53 2.18 17.75
CA LEU A 16 5.00 1.90 16.38
C LEU A 16 4.16 2.62 15.31
N VAL A 17 2.85 2.83 15.53
CA VAL A 17 2.02 3.69 14.65
C VAL A 17 2.57 5.11 14.62
N ALA A 18 2.80 5.71 15.79
CA ALA A 18 3.30 7.08 15.90
C ALA A 18 4.69 7.23 15.28
N LEU A 19 5.60 6.29 15.53
CA LEU A 19 6.95 6.28 14.94
C LEU A 19 6.90 6.11 13.42
N SER A 20 6.07 5.20 12.92
CA SER A 20 5.88 4.97 11.49
C SER A 20 5.30 6.22 10.80
N ALA A 21 4.30 6.86 11.41
CA ALA A 21 3.70 8.08 10.90
C ALA A 21 4.68 9.24 10.87
N GLY A 22 5.39 9.46 11.98
CA GLY A 22 6.40 10.51 12.10
C GLY A 22 7.54 10.34 11.10
N LEU A 23 8.08 9.12 10.98
CA LEU A 23 9.15 8.82 10.03
C LEU A 23 8.70 9.00 8.57
N TYR A 24 7.51 8.50 8.24
CA TYR A 24 6.99 8.63 6.88
C TYR A 24 6.70 10.09 6.51
N ALA A 25 6.04 10.84 7.40
CA ALA A 25 5.81 12.27 7.21
C ALA A 25 7.12 13.05 7.07
N ALA A 26 8.11 12.78 7.93
CA ALA A 26 9.41 13.45 7.89
C ALA A 26 10.16 13.26 6.57
N LEU A 27 9.99 12.11 5.89
CA LEU A 27 10.56 11.89 4.57
C LEU A 27 9.70 12.45 3.44
N LEU A 28 8.39 12.64 3.63
CA LEU A 28 7.51 13.24 2.60
C LEU A 28 7.63 14.77 2.56
N ILE A 29 7.64 15.43 3.72
CA ILE A 29 7.57 16.90 3.83
C ILE A 29 8.64 17.63 3.01
N PRO A 30 9.94 17.25 3.04
CA PRO A 30 10.98 17.93 2.26
C PRO A 30 10.74 17.90 0.75
N PHE A 31 9.97 16.92 0.26
CA PHE A 31 9.72 16.73 -1.16
C PHE A 31 8.41 17.37 -1.66
N LYS A 32 7.61 17.98 -0.77
CA LYS A 32 6.35 18.66 -1.15
C LYS A 32 6.54 19.83 -2.13
N GLY A 33 7.77 20.35 -2.27
CA GLY A 33 8.11 21.35 -3.30
C GLY A 33 8.36 20.78 -4.71
N PHE A 34 8.61 19.48 -4.86
CA PHE A 34 8.92 18.84 -6.14
C PHE A 34 7.68 18.18 -6.73
N VAL A 35 6.73 19.01 -7.14
CA VAL A 35 5.38 18.58 -7.51
C VAL A 35 5.36 17.91 -8.88
N LEU A 36 4.70 16.75 -8.99
CA LEU A 36 4.45 16.05 -10.26
C LEU A 36 3.07 16.43 -10.83
N ILE A 37 2.05 16.52 -9.97
CA ILE A 37 0.73 17.09 -10.30
C ILE A 37 0.39 18.13 -9.23
N PRO A 38 0.26 19.42 -9.60
CA PRO A 38 -0.07 20.51 -8.67
C PRO A 38 -1.20 20.18 -7.71
N GLY A 39 -0.93 20.26 -6.40
CA GLY A 39 -1.92 20.02 -5.34
C GLY A 39 -2.32 18.55 -5.12
N ILE A 40 -1.77 17.60 -5.88
CA ILE A 40 -2.17 16.18 -5.83
C ILE A 40 -1.01 15.27 -5.44
N THR A 41 0.12 15.32 -6.16
CA THR A 41 1.25 14.43 -5.88
C THR A 41 2.60 15.03 -6.26
N GLU A 42 3.60 14.71 -5.45
CA GLU A 42 5.01 15.12 -5.56
C GLU A 42 5.93 13.93 -5.87
N VAL A 43 7.22 14.17 -6.11
CA VAL A 43 8.23 13.10 -6.11
C VAL A 43 8.36 12.54 -4.69
N ARG A 44 8.24 11.21 -4.50
CA ARG A 44 8.11 10.62 -3.14
C ARG A 44 9.19 9.59 -2.84
N PRO A 45 10.45 9.97 -2.56
CA PRO A 45 11.45 9.01 -2.08
C PRO A 45 11.02 8.34 -0.75
N GLY A 46 10.24 9.05 0.07
CA GLY A 46 9.62 8.51 1.28
C GLY A 46 8.72 7.30 1.03
N SER A 47 8.19 7.10 -0.18
CA SER A 47 7.42 5.91 -0.57
C SER A 47 8.21 4.60 -0.47
N ALA A 48 9.51 4.66 -0.20
CA ALA A 48 10.30 3.50 0.17
C ALA A 48 9.85 2.85 1.50
N LEU A 49 9.21 3.63 2.39
CA LEU A 49 8.92 3.20 3.74
C LEU A 49 7.67 2.33 3.90
N PRO A 50 6.51 2.61 3.29
CA PRO A 50 5.28 1.87 3.60
C PRO A 50 5.41 0.35 3.45
N VAL A 51 6.08 -0.13 2.40
CA VAL A 51 6.34 -1.57 2.22
C VAL A 51 7.19 -2.13 3.36
N VAL A 52 8.28 -1.44 3.70
CA VAL A 52 9.20 -1.85 4.79
C VAL A 52 8.49 -1.83 6.14
N LEU A 53 7.78 -0.75 6.45
CA LEU A 53 7.04 -0.57 7.70
C LEU A 53 5.91 -1.59 7.80
N GLY A 54 5.22 -1.91 6.70
CA GLY A 54 4.24 -2.99 6.66
C GLY A 54 4.86 -4.34 7.00
N LEU A 55 6.00 -4.69 6.39
CA LEU A 55 6.66 -5.97 6.67
C LEU A 55 7.20 -6.09 8.10
N LEU A 56 7.73 -4.99 8.66
CA LEU A 56 8.34 -4.98 10.00
C LEU A 56 7.31 -4.78 11.12
N PHE A 57 6.32 -3.92 10.91
CA PHE A 57 5.38 -3.46 11.94
C PHE A 57 3.91 -3.80 11.61
N GLY A 58 3.64 -4.52 10.53
CA GLY A 58 2.32 -5.07 10.20
C GLY A 58 1.21 -4.02 10.23
N PRO A 59 0.15 -4.20 11.03
CA PRO A 59 -0.95 -3.24 11.11
C PRO A 59 -0.51 -1.86 11.62
N ALA A 60 0.52 -1.78 12.48
CA ALA A 60 1.02 -0.49 12.96
C ALA A 60 1.72 0.28 11.83
N GLY A 61 2.45 -0.42 10.96
CA GLY A 61 3.03 0.17 9.74
C GLY A 61 1.96 0.66 8.76
N ALA A 62 0.84 -0.06 8.65
CA ALA A 62 -0.30 0.34 7.80
C ALA A 62 -0.98 1.62 8.29
N TRP A 63 -1.37 1.67 9.57
CA TRP A 63 -1.93 2.88 10.17
C TRP A 63 -0.93 4.04 10.16
N GLY A 64 0.33 3.77 10.47
CA GLY A 64 1.41 4.75 10.43
C GLY A 64 1.59 5.35 9.04
N SER A 65 1.54 4.54 7.98
CA SER A 65 1.65 5.03 6.60
C SER A 65 0.47 5.92 6.20
N ALA A 66 -0.75 5.55 6.61
CA ALA A 66 -1.96 6.35 6.35
C ALA A 66 -1.91 7.71 7.05
N ILE A 67 -1.60 7.70 8.35
CA ILE A 67 -1.51 8.91 9.19
C ILE A 67 -0.32 9.77 8.75
N GLY A 68 0.84 9.16 8.49
CA GLY A 68 2.03 9.87 8.02
C GLY A 68 1.81 10.56 6.68
N ASN A 69 1.08 9.93 5.75
CA ASN A 69 0.67 10.61 4.52
C ASN A 69 -0.22 11.83 4.81
N LEU A 70 -1.24 11.65 5.64
CA LEU A 70 -2.15 12.75 5.98
C LEU A 70 -1.42 13.90 6.67
N ILE A 71 -0.49 13.62 7.59
CA ILE A 71 0.40 14.63 8.18
C ILE A 71 1.18 15.35 7.08
N GLY A 72 1.78 14.60 6.15
CA GLY A 72 2.47 15.19 5.00
C GLY A 72 1.58 16.10 4.17
N ASP A 73 0.32 15.71 3.94
CA ASP A 73 -0.63 16.50 3.15
C ASP A 73 -0.87 17.91 3.74
N PHE A 74 -0.87 18.06 5.08
CA PHE A 74 -0.95 19.37 5.73
C PHE A 74 0.17 20.35 5.33
N PHE A 75 1.25 19.87 4.71
CA PHE A 75 2.39 20.68 4.27
C PHE A 75 2.41 20.98 2.75
N GLY A 76 1.29 20.80 2.04
CA GLY A 76 1.18 21.32 0.66
C GLY A 76 0.18 20.64 -0.28
N SER A 77 -0.48 19.56 0.15
CA SER A 77 -1.40 18.78 -0.70
C SER A 77 -2.71 18.40 0.00
N LEU A 78 -3.06 19.09 1.09
CA LEU A 78 -4.29 18.85 1.82
C LEU A 78 -5.49 19.23 0.96
N GLY A 79 -6.38 18.27 0.74
CA GLY A 79 -7.61 18.47 -0.02
C GLY A 79 -8.54 17.27 0.08
N ILE A 80 -9.58 17.25 -0.75
CA ILE A 80 -10.54 16.13 -0.79
C ILE A 80 -9.86 14.80 -1.15
N GLY A 81 -8.78 14.86 -1.94
CA GLY A 81 -7.94 13.71 -2.28
C GLY A 81 -7.29 13.04 -1.06
N SER A 82 -7.04 13.76 0.03
CA SER A 82 -6.42 13.22 1.26
C SER A 82 -7.26 12.11 1.90
N ILE A 83 -8.58 12.07 1.66
CA ILE A 83 -9.44 10.96 2.12
C ILE A 83 -9.01 9.65 1.43
N SER A 84 -8.96 9.67 0.10
CA SER A 84 -8.50 8.52 -0.67
C SER A 84 -7.00 8.26 -0.47
N GLY A 85 -6.20 9.30 -0.24
CA GLY A 85 -4.78 9.22 0.08
C GLY A 85 -4.52 8.48 1.39
N PHE A 86 -5.35 8.71 2.42
CA PHE A 86 -5.30 7.97 3.68
C PHE A 86 -5.53 6.47 3.46
N VAL A 87 -6.60 6.12 2.73
CA VAL A 87 -6.94 4.72 2.41
C VAL A 87 -5.86 4.08 1.54
N GLY A 88 -5.39 4.78 0.51
CA GLY A 88 -4.35 4.30 -0.40
C GLY A 88 -3.04 4.02 0.33
N ASN A 89 -2.57 4.94 1.18
CA ASN A 89 -1.33 4.73 1.95
C ASN A 89 -1.50 3.67 3.06
N PHE A 90 -2.69 3.49 3.61
CA PHE A 90 -2.99 2.32 4.44
C PHE A 90 -2.78 1.03 3.65
N MET A 91 -3.40 0.93 2.47
CA MET A 91 -3.28 -0.24 1.58
C MET A 91 -1.85 -0.46 1.08
N PHE A 92 -1.10 0.62 0.89
CA PHE A 92 0.29 0.57 0.44
C PHE A 92 1.18 -0.25 1.38
N ALA A 93 0.98 -0.13 2.68
CA ALA A 93 1.69 -0.91 3.69
C ALA A 93 0.96 -2.21 4.04
N TYR A 94 -0.38 -2.20 4.04
CA TYR A 94 -1.21 -3.36 4.39
C TYR A 94 -1.08 -4.53 3.41
N VAL A 95 -1.19 -4.24 2.12
CA VAL A 95 -1.14 -5.27 1.07
C VAL A 95 0.18 -6.03 1.11
N PRO A 96 1.36 -5.37 1.19
CA PRO A 96 2.62 -6.10 1.23
C PRO A 96 2.74 -7.11 2.37
N TYR A 97 2.41 -6.73 3.61
CA TYR A 97 2.58 -7.66 4.74
C TYR A 97 1.57 -8.79 4.71
N LYS A 98 0.33 -8.54 4.25
CA LYS A 98 -0.67 -9.60 4.09
C LYS A 98 -0.29 -10.58 3.00
N LEU A 99 0.13 -10.09 1.84
CA LEU A 99 0.55 -10.96 0.74
C LEU A 99 1.85 -11.70 1.08
N TRP A 100 2.75 -11.09 1.85
CA TRP A 100 3.96 -11.75 2.35
C TRP A 100 3.63 -13.03 3.13
N ILE A 101 2.60 -12.99 3.97
CA ILE A 101 2.15 -14.13 4.79
C ILE A 101 1.32 -15.11 3.95
N ASN A 102 0.37 -14.60 3.16
CA ASN A 102 -0.75 -15.41 2.66
C ASN A 102 -0.62 -15.87 1.20
N LEU A 103 0.19 -15.18 0.37
CA LEU A 103 0.29 -15.50 -1.07
C LEU A 103 1.05 -16.83 -1.30
N GLY A 104 1.93 -17.19 -0.35
CA GLY A 104 2.74 -18.40 -0.39
C GLY A 104 3.86 -18.37 -1.43
N LEU A 105 4.34 -17.16 -1.74
CA LEU A 105 5.56 -16.96 -2.53
C LEU A 105 6.82 -17.14 -1.69
N ALA A 106 6.81 -16.85 -0.38
CA ALA A 106 7.87 -17.22 0.54
C ALA A 106 7.70 -18.69 1.03
N PRO A 107 8.78 -19.39 1.43
CA PRO A 107 8.69 -20.73 2.01
C PRO A 107 7.76 -20.77 3.22
N SER A 108 6.88 -21.77 3.28
CA SER A 108 5.90 -21.94 4.36
C SER A 108 6.60 -22.00 5.73
N GLY A 109 6.16 -21.18 6.68
CA GLY A 109 6.69 -21.14 8.05
C GLY A 109 7.83 -20.14 8.28
N GLU A 110 8.40 -19.55 7.22
CA GLU A 110 9.38 -18.46 7.33
C GLU A 110 8.75 -17.12 6.93
N TYR A 111 8.02 -16.49 7.86
CA TYR A 111 7.43 -15.17 7.67
C TYR A 111 8.44 -14.01 7.78
N THR A 112 9.72 -14.32 8.03
CA THR A 112 10.77 -13.34 8.28
C THR A 112 11.16 -12.57 7.02
N PRO A 113 11.03 -11.23 7.01
CA PRO A 113 11.43 -10.38 5.88
C PRO A 113 12.95 -10.10 5.87
N ASP A 114 13.78 -11.14 5.97
CA ASP A 114 15.26 -11.02 6.07
C ASP A 114 15.98 -10.87 4.71
N LEU A 115 15.24 -11.09 3.61
CA LEU A 115 15.73 -11.04 2.23
C LEU A 115 16.99 -11.88 1.94
N LYS A 116 17.26 -12.93 2.72
CA LYS A 116 18.48 -13.76 2.56
C LYS A 116 18.47 -14.72 1.38
N SER A 117 17.33 -14.87 0.69
CA SER A 117 17.20 -15.73 -0.48
C SER A 117 16.64 -14.96 -1.67
N GLY A 118 17.05 -15.35 -2.89
CA GLY A 118 16.52 -14.75 -4.11
C GLY A 118 14.99 -14.83 -4.20
N ARG A 119 14.39 -15.89 -3.66
CA ARG A 119 12.94 -16.04 -3.57
C ARG A 119 12.28 -14.98 -2.66
N LYS A 120 12.89 -14.65 -1.51
CA LYS A 120 12.42 -13.57 -0.63
C LYS A 120 12.59 -12.19 -1.29
N VAL A 121 13.68 -11.97 -2.02
CA VAL A 121 13.90 -10.74 -2.80
C VAL A 121 12.84 -10.58 -3.90
N VAL A 122 12.58 -11.62 -4.69
CA VAL A 122 11.52 -11.59 -5.71
C VAL A 122 10.15 -11.37 -5.08
N THR A 123 9.87 -12.04 -3.95
CA THR A 123 8.62 -11.83 -3.21
C THR A 123 8.49 -10.36 -2.77
N TYR A 124 9.56 -9.75 -2.27
CA TYR A 124 9.58 -8.34 -1.87
C TYR A 124 9.24 -7.43 -3.04
N VAL A 125 9.88 -7.62 -4.19
CA VAL A 125 9.62 -6.83 -5.41
C VAL A 125 8.16 -6.96 -5.84
N VAL A 126 7.62 -8.19 -5.86
CA VAL A 126 6.22 -8.44 -6.23
C VAL A 126 5.26 -7.72 -5.27
N VAL A 127 5.46 -7.85 -3.96
CA VAL A 127 4.57 -7.20 -2.99
C VAL A 127 4.74 -5.69 -2.96
N ALA A 128 5.92 -5.16 -3.26
CA ALA A 128 6.16 -3.72 -3.38
C ALA A 128 5.39 -3.12 -4.56
N ILE A 129 5.40 -3.78 -5.72
CA ILE A 129 4.61 -3.36 -6.89
C ILE A 129 3.12 -3.43 -6.60
N LEU A 130 2.66 -4.55 -6.01
CA LEU A 130 1.25 -4.71 -5.66
C LEU A 130 0.78 -3.72 -4.59
N GLY A 131 1.62 -3.40 -3.61
CA GLY A 131 1.35 -2.35 -2.62
C GLY A 131 1.26 -0.98 -3.28
N ALA A 132 2.19 -0.65 -4.17
CA ALA A 132 2.15 0.62 -4.90
C ALA A 132 0.88 0.75 -5.77
N ALA A 133 0.50 -0.32 -6.46
CA ALA A 133 -0.73 -0.39 -7.26
C ALA A 133 -1.99 -0.30 -6.37
N ALA A 134 -2.00 -0.98 -5.22
CA ALA A 134 -3.10 -0.93 -4.24
C ALA A 134 -3.24 0.45 -3.58
N CYS A 135 -2.16 1.23 -3.52
CA CYS A 135 -2.20 2.64 -3.12
C CYS A 135 -2.80 3.51 -4.23
N ALA A 136 -2.33 3.32 -5.47
CA ALA A 136 -2.75 4.11 -6.62
C ALA A 136 -4.24 3.93 -6.95
N LEU A 137 -4.74 2.69 -6.91
CA LEU A 137 -6.10 2.34 -7.33
C LEU A 137 -7.21 3.16 -6.66
N PRO A 138 -7.36 3.17 -5.32
CA PRO A 138 -8.41 3.96 -4.66
C PRO A 138 -8.23 5.47 -4.86
N ILE A 139 -6.99 5.96 -4.95
CA ILE A 139 -6.71 7.39 -5.14
C ILE A 139 -7.11 7.84 -6.55
N ALA A 140 -6.64 7.12 -7.56
CA ALA A 140 -6.93 7.41 -8.95
C ALA A 140 -8.43 7.28 -9.25
N TRP A 141 -9.07 6.22 -8.74
CA TRP A 141 -10.51 6.03 -8.90
C TRP A 141 -11.31 7.15 -8.26
N PHE A 142 -11.02 7.51 -7.01
CA PHE A 142 -11.78 8.53 -6.29
C PHE A 142 -11.66 9.91 -6.95
N LEU A 143 -10.46 10.31 -7.39
CA LEU A 143 -10.28 11.61 -8.03
C LEU A 143 -10.81 11.68 -9.47
N ASP A 144 -10.85 10.57 -10.19
CA ASP A 144 -11.50 10.48 -11.50
C ASP A 144 -13.04 10.59 -11.35
N VAL A 145 -13.62 9.92 -10.36
CA VAL A 145 -15.07 10.05 -10.02
C VAL A 145 -15.45 11.49 -9.71
N LEU A 146 -14.58 12.24 -9.04
CA LEU A 146 -14.81 13.65 -8.74
C LEU A 146 -14.56 14.59 -9.93
N GLY A 147 -14.13 14.06 -11.08
CA GLY A 147 -13.82 14.85 -12.27
C GLY A 147 -12.55 15.71 -12.13
N MET A 148 -11.65 15.37 -11.20
CA MET A 148 -10.49 16.21 -10.89
C MET A 148 -9.26 15.86 -11.72
N VAL A 149 -8.92 14.56 -11.79
CA VAL A 149 -7.70 14.08 -12.47
C VAL A 149 -8.01 12.76 -13.17
N PRO A 150 -7.58 12.56 -14.43
CA PRO A 150 -7.73 11.30 -15.14
C PRO A 150 -7.14 10.09 -14.38
N PHE A 151 -7.92 9.02 -14.27
CA PHE A 151 -7.52 7.76 -13.67
C PHE A 151 -6.21 7.22 -14.25
N ALA A 152 -6.05 7.20 -15.58
CA ALA A 152 -4.87 6.66 -16.25
C ALA A 152 -3.60 7.42 -15.88
N ALA A 153 -3.67 8.75 -15.93
CA ALA A 153 -2.55 9.63 -15.59
C ALA A 153 -2.15 9.46 -14.12
N LEU A 154 -3.12 9.58 -13.21
CA LEU A 154 -2.84 9.55 -11.78
C LEU A 154 -2.44 8.14 -11.30
N GLY A 155 -3.14 7.11 -11.75
CA GLY A 155 -2.88 5.72 -11.38
C GLY A 155 -1.48 5.27 -11.80
N SER A 156 -1.05 5.64 -13.01
CA SER A 156 0.30 5.30 -13.50
C SER A 156 1.40 6.05 -12.75
N ILE A 157 1.23 7.36 -12.51
CA ILE A 157 2.19 8.17 -11.75
C ILE A 157 2.36 7.63 -10.34
N ILE A 158 1.27 7.42 -9.60
CA ILE A 158 1.35 6.93 -8.22
C ILE A 158 1.99 5.54 -8.18
N THR A 159 1.61 4.64 -9.09
CA THR A 159 2.17 3.29 -9.13
C THR A 159 3.68 3.32 -9.36
N LEU A 160 4.17 4.11 -10.31
CA LEU A 160 5.61 4.22 -10.58
C LEU A 160 6.38 4.95 -9.47
N ASN A 161 5.87 6.10 -9.05
CA ASN A 161 6.48 6.94 -8.02
C ASN A 161 6.52 6.25 -6.64
N ASN A 162 5.64 5.26 -6.40
CA ASN A 162 5.69 4.45 -5.20
C ASN A 162 6.54 3.18 -5.36
N SER A 163 6.43 2.47 -6.49
CA SER A 163 7.15 1.21 -6.70
C SER A 163 8.66 1.39 -6.84
N ILE A 164 9.10 2.44 -7.56
CA ILE A 164 10.53 2.68 -7.81
C ILE A 164 11.29 2.89 -6.48
N PRO A 165 10.91 3.84 -5.59
CA PRO A 165 11.56 3.99 -4.29
C PRO A 165 11.41 2.76 -3.40
N SER A 166 10.25 2.09 -3.41
CA SER A 166 10.02 0.86 -2.63
C SER A 166 11.01 -0.25 -2.96
N ILE A 167 11.36 -0.40 -4.23
CA ILE A 167 12.31 -1.41 -4.69
C ILE A 167 13.75 -0.93 -4.47
N VAL A 168 14.08 0.26 -4.99
CA VAL A 168 15.45 0.77 -5.03
C VAL A 168 15.99 1.08 -3.63
N LEU A 169 15.18 1.75 -2.80
CA LEU A 169 15.58 2.16 -1.45
C LEU A 169 15.03 1.22 -0.37
N GLY A 170 13.82 0.69 -0.56
CA GLY A 170 13.19 -0.16 0.44
C GLY A 170 13.93 -1.49 0.70
N ILE A 171 14.56 -2.09 -0.32
CA ILE A 171 15.42 -3.29 -0.12
C ILE A 171 16.60 -2.98 0.81
N PRO A 172 17.47 -1.98 0.51
CA PRO A 172 18.53 -1.57 1.44
C PRO A 172 18.02 -1.23 2.85
N ILE A 173 16.93 -0.47 2.94
CA ILE A 173 16.36 -0.08 4.24
C ILE A 173 15.93 -1.32 5.03
N LEU A 174 15.22 -2.27 4.41
CA LEU A 174 14.78 -3.49 5.08
C LEU A 174 15.97 -4.34 5.55
N LEU A 175 17.01 -4.50 4.72
CA LEU A 175 18.23 -5.23 5.09
C LEU A 175 18.94 -4.61 6.30
N ILE A 176 18.92 -3.28 6.43
CA ILE A 176 19.52 -2.55 7.54
C ILE A 176 18.64 -2.63 8.79
N LEU A 177 17.34 -2.39 8.65
CA LEU A 177 16.43 -2.30 9.80
C LEU A 177 16.08 -3.66 10.38
N TYR A 178 15.86 -4.68 9.54
CA TYR A 178 15.36 -5.98 9.99
C TYR A 178 16.19 -6.60 11.14
N PRO A 179 17.53 -6.70 11.07
CA PRO A 179 18.31 -7.28 12.17
C PRO A 179 18.21 -6.48 13.48
N ARG A 180 18.02 -5.16 13.40
CA ARG A 180 17.88 -4.28 14.57
C ARG A 180 16.51 -4.43 15.22
N ILE A 181 15.46 -4.48 14.40
CA ILE A 181 14.08 -4.66 14.86
C ILE A 181 13.90 -6.03 15.54
N VAL A 182 14.48 -7.09 14.98
CA VAL A 182 14.50 -8.42 15.62
C VAL A 182 15.25 -8.37 16.95
N LYS A 183 16.43 -7.74 17.00
CA LYS A 183 17.22 -7.65 18.24
C LYS A 183 16.48 -6.90 19.37
N TRP A 184 15.53 -6.03 19.03
CA TRP A 184 14.75 -5.25 19.98
C TRP A 184 13.37 -5.86 20.29
N ASP A 185 13.06 -7.04 19.75
CA ASP A 185 11.75 -7.70 19.88
C ASP A 185 10.60 -6.75 19.47
N LEU A 186 10.80 -6.04 18.35
CA LEU A 186 9.88 -5.03 17.83
C LEU A 186 9.15 -5.47 16.55
N LEU A 187 9.33 -6.71 16.08
CA LEU A 187 8.49 -7.19 14.99
C LEU A 187 7.05 -7.28 15.49
N TRP A 188 6.09 -6.88 14.66
CA TRP A 188 4.68 -6.92 15.06
C TRP A 188 4.19 -8.33 15.43
N THR A 189 4.78 -9.37 14.85
CA THR A 189 4.49 -10.77 15.20
C THR A 189 4.99 -11.18 16.58
N ASP A 190 5.98 -10.47 17.13
CA ASP A 190 6.50 -10.72 18.48
C ASP A 190 5.71 -9.93 19.53
N LEU A 191 4.98 -8.89 19.09
CA LEU A 191 4.22 -7.99 19.95
C LEU A 191 2.75 -8.36 20.06
N MET A 192 2.14 -8.85 18.99
CA MET A 192 0.72 -9.19 18.95
C MET A 192 0.46 -10.58 19.54
N ASP A 193 -0.74 -10.75 20.10
CA ASP A 193 -1.20 -12.05 20.58
C ASP A 193 -1.31 -13.03 19.40
N GLU A 194 -0.90 -14.30 19.58
CA GLU A 194 -0.85 -15.31 18.51
C GLU A 194 -2.19 -15.47 17.78
N GLU A 195 -3.30 -15.32 18.50
CA GLU A 195 -4.65 -15.43 17.96
C GLU A 195 -5.06 -14.27 17.04
N ASP A 196 -4.41 -13.11 17.19
CA ASP A 196 -4.63 -11.93 16.35
C ASP A 196 -3.71 -11.93 15.12
N ILE A 197 -2.67 -12.76 15.10
CA ILE A 197 -1.73 -12.87 13.98
C ILE A 197 -2.36 -13.74 12.87
N PRO A 198 -2.53 -13.22 11.64
CA PRO A 198 -3.01 -14.01 10.51
C PRO A 198 -2.07 -15.18 10.20
N VAL A 199 -2.65 -16.37 10.00
CA VAL A 199 -1.90 -17.57 9.63
C VAL A 199 -2.13 -17.91 8.16
N ALA A 200 -1.06 -18.35 7.49
CA ALA A 200 -1.15 -18.88 6.14
C ALA A 200 -2.03 -20.15 6.12
N GLY A 201 -3.00 -20.19 5.21
CA GLY A 201 -3.92 -21.31 5.07
C GLY A 201 -4.65 -21.25 3.73
N LYS A 202 -5.39 -22.32 3.37
CA LYS A 202 -6.11 -22.38 2.08
C LYS A 202 -7.04 -21.18 1.89
N LEU A 203 -7.82 -20.82 2.91
CA LEU A 203 -8.73 -19.67 2.84
C LEU A 203 -7.98 -18.34 2.79
N SER A 204 -6.94 -18.14 3.62
CA SER A 204 -6.11 -16.92 3.57
C SER A 204 -5.45 -16.74 2.20
N ARG A 205 -5.04 -17.84 1.55
CA ARG A 205 -4.48 -17.82 0.20
C ARG A 205 -5.52 -17.45 -0.86
N ILE A 206 -6.74 -17.97 -0.76
CA ILE A 206 -7.86 -17.54 -1.62
C ILE A 206 -8.09 -16.03 -1.47
N GLY A 207 -8.14 -15.52 -0.24
CA GLY A 207 -8.25 -14.08 0.02
C GLY A 207 -7.11 -13.27 -0.59
N ALA A 208 -5.87 -13.75 -0.48
CA ALA A 208 -4.69 -13.12 -1.09
C ALA A 208 -4.78 -13.11 -2.63
N VAL A 209 -5.22 -14.20 -3.25
CA VAL A 209 -5.41 -14.28 -4.70
C VAL A 209 -6.50 -13.32 -5.17
N ILE A 210 -7.64 -13.26 -4.47
CA ILE A 210 -8.73 -12.31 -4.77
C ILE A 210 -8.22 -10.87 -4.65
N MET A 211 -7.39 -10.57 -3.64
CA MET A 211 -6.76 -9.25 -3.48
C MET A 211 -5.89 -8.90 -4.68
N VAL A 212 -4.99 -9.81 -5.10
CA VAL A 212 -4.15 -9.60 -6.28
C VAL A 212 -4.99 -9.39 -7.54
N ILE A 213 -6.01 -10.21 -7.75
CA ILE A 213 -6.93 -10.08 -8.89
C ILE A 213 -7.64 -8.72 -8.83
N SER A 214 -8.11 -8.29 -7.66
CA SER A 214 -8.81 -7.00 -7.51
C SER A 214 -7.91 -5.82 -7.85
N ILE A 215 -6.64 -5.86 -7.42
CA ILE A 215 -5.64 -4.84 -7.76
C ILE A 215 -5.37 -4.82 -9.27
N LEU A 216 -5.09 -5.99 -9.86
CA LEU A 216 -4.72 -6.08 -11.27
C LEU A 216 -5.90 -5.76 -12.19
N VAL A 217 -7.08 -6.31 -11.94
CA VAL A 217 -8.29 -6.03 -12.72
C VAL A 217 -8.71 -4.58 -12.56
N GLY A 218 -8.67 -4.04 -11.33
CA GLY A 218 -9.00 -2.64 -11.07
C GLY A 218 -8.09 -1.68 -11.82
N LEU A 219 -6.77 -1.89 -11.75
CA LEU A 219 -5.80 -0.98 -12.34
C LEU A 219 -5.66 -1.19 -13.86
N ILE A 220 -5.41 -2.42 -14.31
CA ILE A 220 -5.23 -2.72 -15.74
C ILE A 220 -6.55 -2.54 -16.49
N GLY A 221 -7.65 -3.07 -15.96
CA GLY A 221 -8.97 -2.88 -16.56
C GLY A 221 -9.38 -1.40 -16.55
N GLY A 222 -9.07 -0.67 -15.46
CA GLY A 222 -9.29 0.77 -15.38
C GLY A 222 -8.49 1.52 -16.44
N PHE A 223 -7.22 1.18 -16.67
CA PHE A 223 -6.41 1.77 -17.74
C PHE A 223 -6.97 1.46 -19.13
N LEU A 224 -7.37 0.22 -19.40
CA LEU A 224 -7.98 -0.14 -20.69
C LEU A 224 -9.27 0.64 -20.95
N ALA A 225 -10.12 0.82 -19.94
CA ALA A 225 -11.31 1.64 -20.05
C ALA A 225 -10.98 3.13 -20.24
N ALA A 226 -9.96 3.62 -19.53
CA ALA A 226 -9.50 5.00 -19.60
C ALA A 226 -8.94 5.35 -20.98
N PHE A 227 -8.18 4.44 -21.61
CA PHE A 227 -7.74 4.60 -23.00
C PHE A 227 -8.92 4.66 -23.98
N GLY A 228 -9.99 3.92 -23.72
CA GLY A 228 -11.21 3.94 -24.52
C GLY A 228 -11.94 5.29 -24.51
N VAL A 229 -11.66 6.16 -23.53
CA VAL A 229 -12.20 7.51 -23.41
C VAL A 229 -11.11 8.60 -23.56
N GLY A 230 -9.98 8.23 -24.17
CA GLY A 230 -8.91 9.16 -24.54
C GLY A 230 -8.02 9.62 -23.39
N GLN A 231 -8.07 8.98 -22.22
CA GLN A 231 -7.12 9.28 -21.15
C GLN A 231 -5.72 8.75 -21.49
N GLU A 232 -4.69 9.48 -21.11
CA GLU A 232 -3.30 9.09 -21.34
C GLU A 232 -2.64 8.57 -20.05
N LEU A 233 -1.61 7.71 -20.21
CA LEU A 233 -0.73 7.38 -19.09
C LEU A 233 0.20 8.54 -18.82
N LEU A 234 0.59 8.67 -17.54
CA LEU A 234 1.40 9.76 -17.03
C LEU A 234 0.74 11.13 -17.23
N TYR A 235 1.31 12.14 -16.59
CA TYR A 235 0.83 13.50 -16.75
C TYR A 235 1.59 14.16 -17.90
N GLY A 236 0.90 14.39 -19.02
CA GLY A 236 1.43 15.11 -20.18
C GLY A 236 1.52 16.63 -20.01
N GLY A 237 1.31 17.17 -18.80
CA GLY A 237 1.16 18.60 -18.54
C GLY A 237 -0.30 19.04 -18.45
N PHE A 238 -0.58 20.34 -18.62
CA PHE A 238 -1.92 20.95 -18.54
C PHE A 238 -2.98 20.36 -19.50
N GLY A 239 -2.60 19.41 -20.35
CA GLY A 239 -3.46 18.71 -21.29
C GLY A 239 -3.42 17.20 -21.15
N ALA A 240 -3.30 16.63 -19.94
CA ALA A 240 -3.66 15.23 -19.73
C ALA A 240 -5.11 15.04 -20.23
N GLY A 241 -5.24 14.54 -21.46
CA GLY A 241 -6.50 14.48 -22.19
C GLY A 241 -7.42 13.39 -21.67
N GLY A 242 -8.63 13.36 -22.20
CA GLY A 242 -9.61 12.31 -21.95
C GLY A 242 -10.67 12.69 -20.91
N ASP A 243 -11.83 12.06 -21.05
CA ASP A 243 -12.97 12.33 -20.18
C ASP A 243 -12.77 11.69 -18.80
N VAL A 244 -12.86 12.52 -17.76
CA VAL A 244 -12.92 12.09 -16.36
C VAL A 244 -14.34 11.69 -15.97
N GLY A 245 -14.48 10.76 -15.03
CA GLY A 245 -15.80 10.33 -14.53
C GLY A 245 -16.58 9.46 -15.53
N SER A 246 -15.90 8.89 -16.53
CA SER A 246 -16.56 7.99 -17.49
C SER A 246 -17.08 6.73 -16.79
N ALA A 247 -18.28 6.29 -17.17
CA ALA A 247 -18.95 5.16 -16.50
C ALA A 247 -18.11 3.88 -16.50
N GLY A 248 -17.35 3.62 -17.58
CA GLY A 248 -16.48 2.44 -17.69
C GLY A 248 -15.32 2.48 -16.70
N VAL A 249 -14.61 3.60 -16.62
CA VAL A 249 -13.48 3.80 -15.68
C VAL A 249 -13.97 3.74 -14.24
N VAL A 250 -15.07 4.44 -13.94
CA VAL A 250 -15.68 4.48 -12.60
C VAL A 250 -16.11 3.09 -12.14
N LEU A 251 -16.75 2.31 -13.02
CA LEU A 251 -17.23 0.97 -12.68
C LEU A 251 -16.08 -0.01 -12.46
N ILE A 252 -15.10 -0.04 -13.37
CA ILE A 252 -13.99 -1.01 -13.27
C ILE A 252 -13.04 -0.66 -12.12
N GLY A 253 -12.63 0.62 -12.02
CA GLY A 253 -11.81 1.11 -10.90
C GLY A 253 -12.52 0.94 -9.56
N GLY A 254 -13.84 1.13 -9.53
CA GLY A 254 -14.67 0.95 -8.35
C GLY A 254 -14.79 -0.51 -7.92
N ILE A 255 -15.01 -1.43 -8.85
CA ILE A 255 -15.02 -2.88 -8.58
C ILE A 255 -13.68 -3.33 -8.04
N GLY A 256 -12.58 -2.88 -8.65
CA GLY A 256 -11.23 -3.18 -8.16
C GLY A 256 -10.97 -2.66 -6.75
N THR A 257 -11.36 -1.41 -6.48
CA THR A 257 -11.22 -0.77 -5.17
C THR A 257 -12.06 -1.49 -4.11
N ALA A 258 -13.32 -1.79 -4.42
CA ALA A 258 -14.20 -2.54 -3.52
C ALA A 258 -13.68 -3.96 -3.27
N GLY A 259 -13.23 -4.67 -4.32
CA GLY A 259 -12.63 -5.99 -4.22
C GLY A 259 -11.36 -6.01 -3.35
N LEU A 260 -10.50 -4.99 -3.48
CA LEU A 260 -9.33 -4.80 -2.62
C LEU A 260 -9.74 -4.66 -1.14
N ILE A 261 -10.74 -3.83 -0.84
CA ILE A 261 -11.23 -3.65 0.54
C ILE A 261 -11.87 -4.94 1.06
N ILE A 262 -12.75 -5.59 0.30
CA ILE A 262 -13.46 -6.81 0.72
C ILE A 262 -12.48 -7.97 0.93
N SER A 263 -11.54 -8.18 0.01
CA SER A 263 -10.53 -9.25 0.12
C SER A 263 -9.61 -9.08 1.33
N SER A 264 -9.48 -7.87 1.87
CA SER A 264 -8.74 -7.60 3.10
C SER A 264 -9.36 -8.30 4.32
N PHE A 265 -10.66 -8.57 4.31
CA PHE A 265 -11.34 -9.31 5.37
C PHE A 265 -11.14 -10.83 5.27
N LEU A 266 -10.86 -11.35 4.07
CA LEU A 266 -10.72 -12.79 3.76
C LEU A 266 -9.32 -13.37 4.06
N GLN A 267 -8.47 -12.65 4.78
CA GLN A 267 -7.05 -12.98 4.98
C GLN A 267 -6.63 -13.11 6.45
N ASN A 268 -7.58 -13.33 7.36
CA ASN A 268 -7.40 -13.15 8.80
C ASN A 268 -7.85 -14.36 9.62
N TYR A 269 -7.67 -15.56 9.09
CA TYR A 269 -8.07 -16.76 9.80
C TYR A 269 -7.03 -17.08 10.89
N PRO A 270 -7.46 -17.22 12.16
CA PRO A 270 -6.57 -17.59 13.25
C PRO A 270 -6.08 -19.02 13.08
N LYS A 271 -4.98 -19.35 13.77
CA LYS A 271 -4.51 -20.73 13.91
C LYS A 271 -5.66 -21.55 14.50
N LYS A 272 -6.07 -22.64 13.84
CA LYS A 272 -7.01 -23.58 14.48
C LYS A 272 -6.28 -24.20 15.67
N GLU A 273 -6.84 -24.07 16.86
CA GLU A 273 -6.44 -24.90 17.99
C GLU A 273 -6.66 -26.38 17.58
N SER A 274 -5.58 -27.15 17.62
CA SER A 274 -5.57 -28.59 17.34
C SER A 274 -5.69 -29.38 18.63
#